data_AF-A0A7K1V5M8-F1
#
_entry.id   AF-A0A7K1V5M8-F1
#
_cell.length_a   1.000
_cell.length_b   1.000
_cell.length_c   1.000
_cell.angle_alpha   90.00
_cell.angle_beta   90.00
_cell.angle_gamma   90.00
#
_symmetry.space_group_name_H-M   'P 1'
#
loop_
_entity.id
_entity.type
_entity.pdbx_description
1 polymer ?
#
loop_
_entity_poly.entity_id
_entity_poly.type
_entity_poly.pdbx_seq_one_letter_code
_entity_poly.pdbx_strand_id
1 'polypeptide(L)'
;MRVLRSVPVGVVMRDDDPLARHASVSATDLTGRRWVRLPDGTDPVWTAYWTCGPHDSSLPVMRTIQECLQAVLWNGTSALAPLYQPLPSGLVAVPFRDRPPSRLVVAWLKTARNPLIRSFVQVAENDHS
;
A
#
# COMPACT_ATOMS: atom_id res chain seq x y z
N MET A 1 -5.40 -15.86 -13.92
CA MET A 1 -5.23 -15.03 -12.71
C MET A 1 -5.85 -15.77 -11.54
N ARG A 2 -5.13 -15.83 -10.43
CA ARG A 2 -5.60 -16.33 -9.12
C ARG A 2 -5.25 -15.29 -8.06
N VAL A 3 -6.13 -15.13 -7.08
CA VAL A 3 -5.88 -14.31 -5.90
C VAL A 3 -5.32 -15.23 -4.83
N LEU A 4 -4.10 -14.95 -4.37
CA LEU A 4 -3.44 -15.73 -3.33
C LEU A 4 -3.84 -15.26 -1.94
N ARG A 5 -3.90 -13.94 -1.75
CA ARG A 5 -4.16 -13.34 -0.45
C ARG A 5 -4.87 -12.01 -0.61
N SER A 6 -5.76 -11.70 0.33
CA SER A 6 -6.30 -10.36 0.53
C SER A 6 -5.64 -9.76 1.77
N VAL A 7 -4.99 -8.62 1.60
CA VAL A 7 -4.22 -7.95 2.66
C VAL A 7 -4.87 -6.61 2.95
N PRO A 8 -5.37 -6.37 4.18
CA PRO A 8 -5.91 -5.08 4.56
C PRO A 8 -4.87 -3.97 4.35
N VAL A 9 -5.34 -2.74 4.11
CA VAL A 9 -4.46 -1.59 3.90
C VAL A 9 -4.46 -0.71 5.15
N GLY A 10 -3.28 -0.19 5.48
CA GLY A 10 -3.10 0.80 6.55
C GLY A 10 -2.53 2.10 6.02
N VAL A 11 -2.58 3.11 6.88
CA VAL A 11 -1.85 4.36 6.70
C VAL A 11 -0.56 4.27 7.48
N VAL A 12 0.55 4.46 6.78
CA VAL A 12 1.87 4.59 7.39
C VAL A 12 2.04 6.02 7.86
N MET A 13 2.39 6.16 9.14
CA MET A 13 2.64 7.42 9.82
C MET A 13 3.76 7.25 10.85
N ARG A 14 4.22 8.37 11.42
CA ARG A 14 5.15 8.34 12.54
C ARG A 14 4.48 7.72 13.77
N ASP A 15 5.25 7.05 14.60
CA ASP A 15 4.75 6.45 15.85
C ASP A 15 4.32 7.47 16.92
N ASP A 16 4.75 8.73 16.79
CA ASP A 16 4.33 9.86 17.61
C ASP A 16 3.15 10.67 17.02
N ASP A 17 2.63 10.28 15.85
CA ASP A 17 1.42 10.85 15.27
C ASP A 17 0.22 10.61 16.22
N PRO A 18 -0.67 11.59 16.47
CA PRO A 18 -1.85 11.40 17.31
C PRO A 18 -2.72 10.20 16.92
N LEU A 19 -2.80 9.88 15.62
CA LEU A 19 -3.57 8.74 15.12
C LEU A 19 -2.83 7.40 15.22
N ALA A 20 -1.53 7.39 15.52
CA ALA A 20 -0.71 6.18 15.66
C ALA A 20 -1.25 5.21 16.72
N ARG A 21 -1.95 5.74 17.72
CA ARG A 21 -2.52 4.98 18.85
C ARG A 21 -3.94 4.49 18.60
N HIS A 22 -4.55 4.86 17.48
CA HIS A 22 -5.90 4.44 17.15
C HIS A 22 -5.89 2.98 16.69
N ALA A 23 -6.94 2.23 17.04
CA ALA A 23 -7.12 0.86 16.54
C ALA A 23 -7.36 0.84 15.01
N SER A 24 -7.96 1.90 14.48
CA SER A 24 -8.13 2.14 13.04
C SER A 24 -8.42 3.62 12.77
N VAL A 25 -8.20 4.06 11.54
CA VAL A 25 -8.53 5.41 11.04
C VAL A 25 -9.56 5.34 9.91
N SER A 26 -10.39 6.38 9.76
CA SER A 26 -11.26 6.62 8.57
C SER A 26 -10.73 7.72 7.67
N ALA A 27 -11.37 7.88 6.52
CA ALA A 27 -11.15 8.99 5.61
C ALA A 27 -11.36 10.35 6.29
N THR A 28 -12.33 10.46 7.22
CA THR A 28 -12.56 11.68 7.99
C THR A 28 -11.35 12.04 8.86
N ASP A 29 -10.75 11.06 9.55
CA ASP A 29 -9.57 11.26 10.40
C ASP A 29 -8.34 11.71 9.58
N LEU A 30 -8.31 11.37 8.29
CA LEU A 30 -7.22 11.67 7.37
C LEU A 30 -7.44 12.95 6.55
N THR A 31 -8.52 13.69 6.82
CA THR A 31 -8.84 14.92 6.08
C THR A 31 -7.74 15.97 6.27
N GLY A 32 -7.31 16.60 5.18
CA GLY A 32 -6.26 17.62 5.21
C GLY A 32 -4.83 17.08 5.34
N ARG A 33 -4.64 15.76 5.40
CA ARG A 33 -3.30 15.17 5.38
C ARG A 33 -2.64 15.32 4.01
N ARG A 34 -1.32 15.48 4.03
CA ARG A 34 -0.46 15.46 2.83
C ARG A 34 -0.11 14.02 2.48
N TRP A 35 -0.23 13.67 1.20
CA TRP A 35 0.03 12.33 0.70
C TRP A 35 1.32 12.26 -0.10
N VAL A 36 1.99 11.11 -0.09
CA VAL A 36 3.12 10.86 -0.99
C VAL A 36 2.67 10.99 -2.45
N ARG A 37 3.52 11.61 -3.28
CA ARG A 37 3.28 11.77 -4.71
C ARG A 37 3.99 10.65 -5.48
N LEU A 38 3.21 9.88 -6.24
CA LEU A 38 3.74 8.85 -7.15
C LEU A 38 4.22 9.46 -8.47
N PRO A 39 5.05 8.74 -9.26
CA PRO A 39 5.59 9.25 -10.52
C PRO A 39 4.52 9.52 -11.56
N ASP A 40 4.76 10.55 -12.38
CA ASP A 40 3.93 10.80 -13.55
C ASP A 40 3.99 9.60 -14.50
N GLY A 41 2.85 9.20 -15.06
CA GLY A 41 2.73 7.99 -15.88
C GLY A 41 2.46 6.70 -15.10
N THR A 42 2.41 6.75 -13.76
CA THR A 42 1.84 5.65 -12.97
C THR A 42 0.38 5.42 -13.38
N ASP A 43 -0.03 4.15 -13.48
CA ASP A 43 -1.41 3.80 -13.81
C ASP A 43 -2.42 4.60 -12.95
N PRO A 44 -3.42 5.27 -13.55
CA PRO A 44 -4.34 6.13 -12.80
C PRO A 44 -5.17 5.38 -11.76
N VAL A 45 -5.54 4.11 -12.03
CA VAL A 45 -6.31 3.28 -11.10
C VAL A 45 -5.44 2.89 -9.90
N TRP A 46 -4.19 2.52 -10.15
CA TRP A 46 -3.20 2.27 -9.11
C TRP A 46 -2.96 3.52 -8.24
N THR A 47 -2.80 4.67 -8.89
CA THR A 47 -2.56 5.94 -8.21
C THR A 47 -3.72 6.32 -7.30
N ALA A 48 -4.95 6.27 -7.80
CA ALA A 48 -6.16 6.56 -7.02
C ALA A 48 -6.39 5.56 -5.87
N TYR A 49 -5.92 4.32 -6.01
CA TYR A 49 -6.01 3.33 -4.96
C TYR A 49 -5.01 3.58 -3.82
N TRP A 50 -3.76 3.96 -4.13
CA TRP A 50 -2.68 4.11 -3.14
C TRP A 50 -2.53 5.53 -2.56
N THR A 51 -3.36 6.48 -2.97
CA THR A 51 -3.42 7.84 -2.40
C THR A 51 -4.84 8.19 -1.95
N CYS A 52 -5.00 9.15 -1.02
CA CYS A 52 -6.33 9.60 -0.56
C CYS A 52 -6.58 11.10 -0.75
N GLY A 53 -5.72 11.80 -1.49
CA GLY A 53 -5.78 13.25 -1.64
C GLY A 53 -5.48 13.71 -3.06
N PRO A 54 -5.82 14.96 -3.38
CA PRO A 54 -5.47 15.55 -4.66
C PRO A 54 -3.95 15.54 -4.84
N HIS A 55 -3.53 15.44 -6.10
CA HIS A 55 -2.13 15.54 -6.47
C HIS A 55 -1.61 16.94 -6.12
N ASP A 56 -0.73 17.03 -5.12
CA ASP A 56 0.03 18.23 -4.84
C ASP A 56 1.31 18.23 -5.68
N SER A 57 1.32 19.02 -6.75
CA SER A 57 2.46 19.13 -7.67
C SER A 57 3.69 19.76 -7.03
N SER A 58 3.55 20.43 -5.88
CA SER A 58 4.68 21.00 -5.14
C SER A 58 5.48 19.95 -4.38
N LEU A 59 4.89 18.76 -4.13
CA LEU A 59 5.58 17.68 -3.43
C LEU A 59 6.55 16.93 -4.37
N PRO A 60 7.71 16.52 -3.84
CA PRO A 60 8.65 15.69 -4.58
C PRO A 60 8.01 14.36 -4.98
N VAL A 61 8.35 13.90 -6.17
CA VAL A 61 7.93 12.60 -6.70
C VAL A 61 8.74 11.49 -6.01
N MET A 62 8.03 10.53 -5.43
CA MET A 62 8.61 9.32 -4.83
C MET A 62 8.57 8.20 -5.87
N ARG A 63 9.73 7.64 -6.20
CA ARG A 63 9.91 6.57 -7.19
C ARG A 63 10.04 5.20 -6.54
N THR A 64 10.38 5.18 -5.25
CA THR A 64 10.59 3.95 -4.48
C THR A 64 9.75 3.93 -3.20
N ILE A 65 9.51 2.74 -2.67
CA ILE A 65 8.84 2.55 -1.37
C ILE A 65 9.67 3.22 -0.27
N GLN A 66 10.99 3.11 -0.33
CA GLN A 66 11.91 3.70 0.63
C GLN A 66 11.80 5.22 0.68
N GLU A 67 11.69 5.88 -0.47
CA GLU A 67 11.44 7.32 -0.54
C GLU A 67 10.08 7.69 0.06
N CYS A 68 9.03 6.89 -0.17
CA CYS A 68 7.74 7.09 0.50
C CYS A 68 7.86 7.01 2.02
N LEU A 69 8.55 5.98 2.55
CA LEU A 69 8.74 5.80 3.99
C LEU A 69 9.57 6.94 4.60
N GLN A 70 10.62 7.39 3.93
CA GLN A 70 11.42 8.54 4.39
C GLN A 70 10.62 9.85 4.38
N ALA A 71 9.76 10.05 3.37
CA ALA A 71 8.87 11.20 3.35
C ALA A 71 7.89 11.20 4.53
N VAL A 72 7.34 10.03 4.90
CA VAL A 72 6.50 9.91 6.10
C VAL A 72 7.29 10.28 7.35
N LEU A 73 8.49 9.71 7.50
CA LEU A 73 9.32 9.89 8.69
C LEU A 73 9.78 11.35 8.87
N TRP A 74 10.25 11.99 7.79
CA TRP A 74 10.90 13.30 7.88
C TRP A 74 9.96 14.47 7.54
N ASN A 75 9.02 14.28 6.63
CA ASN A 75 8.17 15.37 6.14
C ASN A 75 6.75 15.33 6.70
N GLY A 76 6.41 14.30 7.49
CA GLY A 76 5.06 14.13 8.03
C GLY A 76 3.99 13.96 6.95
N THR A 77 4.38 13.43 5.78
CA THR A 77 3.40 12.97 4.78
C THR A 77 2.79 11.64 5.24
N SER A 78 1.71 11.22 4.60
CA SER A 78 1.10 9.91 4.79
C SER A 78 1.24 9.08 3.53
N ALA A 79 1.43 7.77 3.72
CA ALA A 79 1.46 6.79 2.64
C ALA A 79 0.52 5.63 2.99
N LEU A 80 -0.05 4.99 1.97
CA LEU A 80 -0.77 3.73 2.16
C LEU A 80 0.17 2.56 1.96
N ALA A 81 -0.01 1.50 2.76
CA ALA A 81 0.73 0.25 2.61
C ALA A 81 -0.16 -0.94 2.97
N PRO A 82 0.08 -2.14 2.39
CA PRO A 82 -0.47 -3.37 2.94
C PRO A 82 -0.07 -3.51 4.41
N LEU A 83 -1.01 -3.92 5.26
CA LEU A 83 -0.71 -4.22 6.65
C LEU A 83 0.27 -5.40 6.78
N TYR A 84 0.92 -5.46 7.94
CA TYR A 84 1.83 -6.55 8.34
C TYR A 84 3.14 -6.61 7.56
N GLN A 85 3.47 -5.56 6.80
CA GLN A 85 4.81 -5.41 6.23
C GLN A 85 5.77 -4.83 7.28
N PRO A 86 7.04 -5.27 7.29
CA PRO A 86 8.03 -4.70 8.18
C PRO A 86 8.23 -3.22 7.86
N LEU A 87 8.23 -2.38 8.90
CA LEU A 87 8.48 -0.95 8.79
C LEU A 87 9.77 -0.58 9.53
N PRO A 88 10.52 0.42 9.05
CA PRO A 88 11.60 1.04 9.80
C PRO A 88 11.12 1.54 11.18
N SER A 89 12.03 1.59 12.15
CA SER A 89 11.75 2.20 13.45
C SER A 89 11.27 3.65 13.31
N GLY A 90 10.35 4.07 14.18
CA GLY A 90 9.72 5.39 14.12
C GLY A 90 8.48 5.44 13.22
N LEU A 91 8.13 4.35 12.53
CA LEU A 91 6.94 4.24 11.70
C LEU A 91 5.99 3.15 12.20
N VAL A 92 4.70 3.41 12.06
CA VAL A 92 3.63 2.46 12.31
C VAL A 92 2.63 2.47 11.15
N ALA A 93 2.02 1.31 10.89
CA ALA A 93 0.87 1.21 9.99
C ALA A 93 -0.41 1.05 10.81
N VAL A 94 -1.30 2.03 10.73
CA VAL A 94 -2.62 1.99 11.39
C VAL A 94 -3.67 1.53 10.38
N PRO A 95 -4.53 0.54 10.69
CA PRO A 95 -5.55 0.05 9.77
C PRO A 95 -6.45 1.16 9.22
N PHE A 96 -6.66 1.20 7.91
CA PHE A 96 -7.54 2.16 7.25
C PHE A 96 -8.86 1.49 6.85
N ARG A 97 -9.91 1.72 7.64
CA ARG A 97 -11.17 0.96 7.55
C ARG A 97 -11.98 1.21 6.27
N ASP A 98 -11.86 2.40 5.68
CA ASP A 98 -12.61 2.76 4.47
C ASP A 98 -11.91 2.35 3.17
N ARG A 99 -10.72 1.72 3.25
CA ARG A 99 -9.97 1.29 2.08
C ARG A 99 -10.20 -0.20 1.83
N PRO A 100 -10.68 -0.60 0.63
CA PRO A 100 -10.78 -2.01 0.29
C PRO A 100 -9.40 -2.70 0.36
N PRO A 101 -9.32 -3.95 0.84
CA PRO A 101 -8.06 -4.69 0.91
C PRO A 101 -7.34 -4.80 -0.44
N SER A 102 -6.02 -4.80 -0.39
CA SER A 102 -5.19 -5.09 -1.55
C SER A 102 -5.20 -6.59 -1.84
N ARG A 103 -4.98 -6.98 -3.09
CA ARG A 103 -4.99 -8.39 -3.52
C ARG A 103 -3.63 -8.76 -4.07
N LEU A 104 -2.99 -9.74 -3.45
CA LEU A 104 -1.82 -10.41 -4.03
C LEU A 104 -2.32 -11.45 -5.04
N VAL A 105 -1.87 -11.33 -6.28
CA VAL A 105 -2.36 -12.18 -7.39
C VAL A 105 -1.21 -12.78 -8.17
N VAL A 106 -1.44 -13.97 -8.72
CA VAL A 106 -0.60 -14.56 -9.77
C VAL A 106 -1.40 -14.51 -11.06
N ALA A 107 -0.84 -13.90 -12.09
CA ALA A 107 -1.45 -13.77 -13.40
C ALA A 107 -0.59 -14.44 -14.47
N TRP A 108 -1.25 -14.99 -15.49
CA TRP A 108 -0.62 -15.65 -16.63
C TRP A 108 -1.51 -15.47 -17.86
N LEU A 109 -0.92 -15.62 -19.04
CA LEU A 109 -1.66 -15.56 -20.30
C LEU A 109 -2.71 -16.67 -20.36
N LYS A 110 -3.95 -16.34 -20.73
CA LYS A 110 -5.05 -17.31 -20.83
C LYS A 110 -4.74 -18.50 -21.74
N THR A 111 -3.91 -18.27 -22.76
CA THR A 111 -3.51 -19.28 -23.75
C THR A 111 -2.36 -20.18 -23.29
N ALA A 112 -1.67 -19.84 -22.20
CA ALA A 112 -0.54 -20.62 -21.72
C ALA A 112 -1.01 -21.93 -21.05
N ARG A 113 -0.75 -23.06 -21.72
CA ARG A 113 -1.04 -24.43 -21.23
C ARG A 113 0.24 -25.15 -20.78
N ASN A 114 1.00 -24.52 -19.88
CA ASN A 114 2.26 -25.07 -19.36
C ASN A 114 2.06 -25.71 -17.97
N PRO A 115 2.39 -27.01 -17.76
CA PRO A 115 2.34 -27.66 -16.45
C PRO A 115 3.12 -26.93 -15.35
N LEU A 116 4.23 -26.25 -15.68
CA LEU A 116 5.02 -25.48 -14.72
C LEU A 116 4.24 -24.30 -14.14
N ILE A 117 3.39 -23.64 -14.95
CA ILE A 117 2.53 -22.55 -14.46
C ILE A 117 1.53 -23.10 -13.45
N ARG A 118 0.97 -24.29 -13.69
CA ARG A 118 0.03 -24.93 -12.76
C ARG A 118 0.72 -25.28 -11.44
N SER A 119 1.90 -25.91 -11.53
CA SER A 119 2.70 -26.26 -10.35
C SER A 119 3.06 -25.02 -9.52
N PHE A 120 3.54 -23.95 -10.17
CA PHE A 120 3.86 -22.69 -9.49
C PHE A 120 2.64 -22.09 -8.78
N VAL A 121 1.48 -22.05 -9.44
CA VAL A 121 0.25 -21.54 -8.83
C VAL A 121 -0.15 -22.37 -7.60
N GLN A 122 -0.04 -23.70 -7.67
CA GLN A 122 -0.36 -24.57 -6.53
C GLN A 122 0.58 -24.33 -5.34
N VAL A 123 1.88 -24.18 -5.57
CA VAL A 123 2.85 -23.87 -4.49
C VAL A 123 2.53 -22.50 -3.89
N ALA A 124 2.33 -21.48 -4.72
CA ALA A 124 2.04 -20.13 -4.27
C ALA A 124 0.70 -20.01 -3.52
N GLU A 125 -0.28 -20.86 -3.81
CA GLU A 125 -1.54 -20.95 -3.04
C GLU A 125 -1.35 -21.65 -1.69
N ASN A 126 -0.34 -22.49 -1.52
CA ASN A 126 -0.11 -23.25 -0.30
C ASN A 126 0.85 -22.58 0.70
N ASP A 127 1.60 -21.56 0.26
CA ASP A 127 2.47 -20.75 1.13
C ASP A 127 1.63 -19.78 1.99
N HIS A 128 1.03 -20.35 3.05
CA HIS A 128 0.34 -19.64 4.13
C HIS A 128 1.11 -19.79 5.45
N SER A 129 2.40 -19.42 5.45
CA SER A 129 3.14 -19.10 6.69
C SER A 129 3.17 -17.60 6.94
#